data_AF-A0A1Z5SG33-F1
#
_entry.id   AF-A0A1Z5SG33-F1
#
_cell.length_a   1.000
_cell.length_b   1.000
_cell.length_c   1.000
_cell.angle_alpha   90.00
_cell.angle_beta   90.00
_cell.angle_gamma   90.00
#
_symmetry.space_group_name_H-M   'P 1'
#
loop_
_entity.id
_entity.type
_entity.pdbx_description
1 polymer ?
#
loop_
_entity_poly.entity_id
_entity_poly.type
_entity_poly.pdbx_seq_one_letter_code
_entity_poly.pdbx_strand_id
1 'polypeptide(L)'
;MKRKDNHWFAHDKNAMNQPALMSLKAVYGMKGYGIWWALMETLRSSEDYRYNIKDEFAYIHLSKLLEELTPEEVRVFIDDCIHRFKLLKLKNGFIYQEEMTEQLRALDRKRKELLRGRTKSTNLLPFP
;
A
#
# COMPACT_ATOMS: atom_id res chain seq x y z
N MET A 1 16.35 -24.68 -27.32
CA MET A 1 14.97 -24.76 -26.81
C MET A 1 14.73 -23.52 -25.93
N LYS A 2 13.95 -22.53 -26.37
CA LYS A 2 13.65 -21.32 -25.56
C LYS A 2 12.82 -21.75 -24.35
N ARG A 3 13.30 -21.45 -23.13
CA ARG A 3 12.49 -21.58 -21.91
C ARG A 3 11.27 -20.69 -22.08
N LYS A 4 10.07 -21.25 -22.03
CA LYS A 4 8.84 -20.48 -21.85
C LYS A 4 9.00 -19.75 -20.52
N ASP A 5 9.03 -18.43 -20.56
CA ASP A 5 8.87 -17.61 -19.37
C ASP A 5 7.47 -17.90 -18.83
N ASN A 6 7.38 -18.86 -17.91
CA ASN A 6 6.17 -19.06 -17.14
C ASN A 6 6.00 -17.79 -16.31
N HIS A 7 5.16 -16.87 -16.78
CA HIS A 7 4.67 -15.72 -16.03
C HIS A 7 3.84 -16.25 -14.86
N TRP A 8 4.52 -16.79 -13.86
CA TRP A 8 3.92 -17.23 -12.61
C TRP A 8 3.49 -15.98 -11.85
N PHE A 9 2.21 -15.66 -11.95
CA PHE A 9 1.58 -14.74 -11.04
C PHE A 9 1.53 -15.43 -9.68
N ALA A 10 2.39 -15.01 -8.77
CA ALA A 10 2.25 -15.39 -7.37
C ALA A 10 0.90 -14.81 -6.90
N HIS A 11 -0.17 -15.61 -6.99
CA HIS A 11 -1.41 -15.28 -6.32
C HIS A 11 -1.09 -15.24 -4.83
N ASP A 12 -1.24 -14.07 -4.22
CA ASP A 12 -1.31 -13.97 -2.77
C ASP A 12 -2.59 -14.69 -2.34
N LYS A 13 -2.47 -16.01 -2.17
CA LYS A 13 -3.55 -16.98 -2.04
C LYS A 13 -4.43 -16.70 -0.81
N ASN A 14 -4.03 -15.75 0.05
CA ASN A 14 -4.65 -15.43 1.32
C ASN A 14 -5.11 -13.97 1.48
N ALA A 15 -4.98 -13.09 0.48
CA ALA A 15 -5.40 -11.69 0.63
C ALA A 15 -6.91 -11.53 0.94
N MET A 16 -7.75 -12.44 0.44
CA MET A 16 -9.19 -12.46 0.70
C MET A 16 -9.58 -13.08 2.05
N ASN A 17 -8.71 -13.88 2.66
CA ASN A 17 -9.03 -14.72 3.83
C ASN A 17 -8.36 -14.26 5.13
N GLN A 18 -7.79 -13.05 5.15
CA GLN A 18 -7.25 -12.52 6.41
C GLN A 18 -8.40 -12.23 7.39
N PRO A 19 -8.34 -12.73 8.65
CA PRO A 19 -9.41 -12.53 9.64
C PRO A 19 -9.78 -11.06 9.85
N ALA A 20 -8.80 -10.16 9.78
CA ALA A 20 -9.02 -8.72 9.92
C ALA A 20 -9.90 -8.14 8.79
N LEU A 21 -9.70 -8.59 7.54
CA LEU A 21 -10.54 -8.17 6.41
C LEU A 21 -11.93 -8.82 6.46
N MET A 22 -12.04 -10.04 6.99
CA MET A 22 -13.35 -10.64 7.28
C MET A 22 -14.11 -9.83 8.33
N SER A 23 -13.44 -9.38 9.40
CA SER A 23 -14.04 -8.51 10.41
C SER A 23 -14.46 -7.16 9.83
N LEU A 24 -13.62 -6.54 9.00
CA LEU A 24 -13.96 -5.29 8.31
C LEU A 24 -15.21 -5.47 7.43
N LYS A 25 -15.28 -6.56 6.65
CA LYS A 25 -16.45 -6.90 5.82
C LYS A 25 -17.70 -7.18 6.65
N ALA A 26 -17.57 -7.77 7.83
CA ALA A 26 -18.70 -8.03 8.72
C ALA A 26 -19.30 -6.72 9.29
N VAL A 27 -18.47 -5.70 9.54
CA VAL A 27 -18.91 -4.41 10.12
C VAL A 27 -19.37 -3.43 9.04
N TYR A 28 -18.59 -3.29 7.97
CA TYR A 28 -18.80 -2.26 6.94
C TYR A 28 -19.33 -2.80 5.60
N GLY A 29 -19.59 -4.11 5.52
CA GLY A 29 -20.06 -4.76 4.31
C GLY A 29 -19.05 -4.69 3.15
N MET A 30 -19.57 -4.86 1.93
CA MET A 30 -18.77 -4.71 0.71
C MET A 30 -18.35 -3.27 0.43
N LYS A 31 -19.12 -2.28 0.92
CA LYS A 31 -18.75 -0.86 0.82
C LYS A 31 -17.43 -0.59 1.53
N GLY A 32 -17.30 -1.00 2.80
CA GLY A 32 -16.05 -0.85 3.53
C GLY A 32 -14.88 -1.61 2.91
N TYR A 33 -15.15 -2.78 2.33
CA TYR A 33 -14.12 -3.54 1.62
C TYR A 33 -13.59 -2.79 0.39
N GLY A 34 -14.45 -2.16 -0.40
CA GLY A 34 -14.04 -1.29 -1.51
C GLY A 34 -13.21 -0.10 -1.03
N ILE A 35 -13.68 0.57 0.03
CA ILE A 35 -12.97 1.71 0.64
C ILE A 35 -11.58 1.30 1.14
N TRP A 36 -11.45 0.12 1.77
CA TRP A 36 -10.16 -0.42 2.19
C TRP A 36 -9.18 -0.52 1.01
N TRP A 37 -9.61 -1.02 -0.15
CA TRP A 37 -8.74 -1.11 -1.32
C TRP A 37 -8.37 0.26 -1.89
N ALA A 38 -9.32 1.20 -1.95
CA ALA A 38 -9.03 2.58 -2.35
C ALA A 38 -8.00 3.25 -1.41
N LEU A 39 -8.08 2.98 -0.10
CA LEU A 39 -7.10 3.45 0.87
C LEU A 39 -5.72 2.82 0.64
N MET A 40 -5.67 1.51 0.36
CA MET A 40 -4.42 0.81 0.05
C MET A 40 -3.74 1.38 -1.22
N GLU A 41 -4.53 1.70 -2.24
CA GLU A 41 -4.02 2.36 -3.45
C GLU A 41 -3.50 3.77 -3.16
N THR A 42 -4.22 4.53 -2.34
CA THR A 42 -3.79 5.86 -1.87
C THR A 42 -2.44 5.79 -1.14
N LEU A 43 -2.29 4.84 -0.20
CA LEU A 43 -1.03 4.62 0.51
C LEU A 43 0.09 4.23 -0.46
N ARG A 44 -0.18 3.34 -1.42
CA ARG A 44 0.81 2.90 -2.40
C ARG A 44 1.30 4.03 -3.31
N SER A 45 0.43 4.99 -3.63
CA SER A 45 0.77 6.18 -4.42
C SER A 45 1.51 7.25 -3.60
N SER A 46 1.36 7.22 -2.28
CA SER A 46 1.98 8.19 -1.37
C SER A 46 3.47 7.96 -1.20
N GLU A 47 4.20 9.02 -0.84
CA GLU A 47 5.64 8.93 -0.59
C GLU A 47 5.93 7.95 0.57
N ASP A 48 6.92 7.07 0.34
CA ASP A 48 7.36 6.04 1.30
C ASP A 48 6.24 5.08 1.78
N TYR A 49 5.14 5.02 1.02
CA TYR A 49 3.94 4.21 1.25
C TYR A 49 3.17 4.53 2.52
N ARG A 50 3.22 5.79 2.98
CA ARG A 50 2.56 6.23 4.23
C ARG A 50 1.78 7.52 3.98
N TYR A 51 0.78 7.77 4.82
CA TYR A 51 -0.05 8.97 4.71
C TYR A 51 -0.05 9.75 6.02
N ASN A 52 0.16 11.08 5.94
CA ASN A 52 0.17 11.95 7.12
C ASN A 52 -1.25 12.32 7.55
N ILE A 53 -1.68 11.83 8.71
CA ILE A 53 -3.02 12.15 9.27
C ILE A 53 -3.00 13.32 10.27
N LYS A 54 -1.83 13.89 10.55
CA LYS A 54 -1.71 15.11 11.38
C LYS A 54 -1.90 16.40 10.59
N ASP A 55 -1.87 16.32 9.27
CA ASP A 55 -2.17 17.46 8.41
C ASP A 55 -3.62 17.92 8.65
N GLU A 56 -3.84 19.23 8.72
CA GLU A 56 -5.14 19.84 9.01
C GLU A 56 -6.22 19.38 8.03
N PHE A 57 -5.84 19.18 6.76
CA PHE A 57 -6.74 18.80 5.68
C PHE A 57 -6.67 17.31 5.35
N ALA A 58 -5.93 16.50 6.11
CA ALA A 58 -5.74 15.06 5.86
C ALA A 58 -7.05 14.31 5.63
N TYR A 59 -8.01 14.45 6.56
CA TYR A 59 -9.28 13.74 6.49
C TYR A 59 -10.19 14.26 5.37
N ILE A 60 -10.09 15.55 5.04
CA ILE A 60 -10.80 16.14 3.90
C ILE A 60 -10.25 15.60 2.58
N HIS A 61 -8.92 15.53 2.45
CA HIS A 61 -8.28 14.96 1.26
C HIS A 61 -8.61 13.48 1.10
N LEU A 62 -8.53 12.70 2.18
CA LEU A 62 -8.88 11.29 2.17
C LEU A 62 -10.36 11.07 1.84
N SER A 63 -11.27 11.92 2.33
CA SER A 63 -12.69 11.80 1.98
C SER A 63 -12.93 11.99 0.48
N LYS A 64 -12.17 12.88 -0.17
CA LYS A 64 -12.22 13.06 -1.63
C LYS A 64 -11.60 11.90 -2.40
N LEU A 65 -10.50 11.32 -1.90
CA LEU A 65 -9.84 10.18 -2.55
C LEU A 65 -10.64 8.87 -2.42
N LEU A 66 -11.40 8.71 -1.34
CA LEU A 66 -12.21 7.52 -1.09
C LEU A 66 -13.64 7.66 -1.64
N GLU A 67 -14.02 8.85 -2.12
CA GLU A 67 -15.26 9.28 -2.81
C GLU A 67 -16.60 9.01 -2.08
N GLU A 68 -16.64 8.14 -1.07
CA GLU A 68 -17.85 7.54 -0.50
C GLU A 68 -18.11 7.84 0.99
N LEU A 69 -17.25 8.63 1.62
CA LEU A 69 -17.28 8.92 3.06
C LEU A 69 -17.16 10.43 3.30
N THR A 70 -17.80 10.92 4.36
CA THR A 70 -17.50 12.26 4.90
C THR A 70 -16.16 12.26 5.65
N PRO A 71 -15.51 13.41 5.89
CA PRO A 71 -14.27 13.48 6.67
C PRO A 71 -14.38 12.82 8.06
N GLU A 72 -15.53 12.95 8.72
CA GLU A 72 -15.83 12.32 10.02
C GLU A 72 -15.92 10.80 9.90
N GLU A 73 -16.60 10.30 8.86
CA GLU A 73 -16.69 8.86 8.61
C GLU A 73 -15.33 8.25 8.25
N VAL A 74 -14.51 8.96 7.47
CA VAL A 74 -13.12 8.55 7.19
C VAL A 74 -12.32 8.47 8.48
N ARG A 75 -12.47 9.44 9.38
CA ARG A 75 -11.77 9.44 10.67
C ARG A 75 -12.14 8.20 11.49
N VAL A 76 -13.42 7.88 11.61
CA VAL A 76 -13.90 6.67 12.30
C VAL A 76 -13.39 5.41 11.61
N PHE A 77 -13.46 5.34 10.28
CA PHE A 77 -12.99 4.19 9.52
C PHE A 77 -11.48 3.92 9.71
N ILE A 78 -10.66 4.97 9.71
CA ILE A 78 -9.21 4.86 9.93
C ILE A 78 -8.92 4.44 11.36
N ASP A 79 -9.62 5.01 12.34
CA ASP A 79 -9.49 4.62 13.75
C ASP A 79 -9.80 3.13 13.95
N ASP A 80 -10.89 2.66 13.36
CA ASP A 80 -11.28 1.25 13.35
C ASP A 80 -10.23 0.36 12.69
N CYS A 81 -9.66 0.79 11.56
CA CYS A 81 -8.58 0.07 10.89
C CYS A 81 -7.30 0.00 11.73
N ILE A 82 -7.01 1.00 12.56
CA ILE A 82 -5.84 1.01 13.47
C ILE A 82 -6.10 0.15 14.71
N HIS A 83 -7.24 0.36 15.37
CA HIS A 83 -7.48 -0.13 16.73
C HIS A 83 -8.32 -1.41 16.78
N ARG A 84 -9.37 -1.52 15.95
CA ARG A 84 -10.29 -2.68 15.98
C ARG A 84 -9.79 -3.82 15.11
N PHE A 85 -9.49 -3.53 13.84
CA PHE A 85 -9.08 -4.56 12.88
C PHE A 85 -7.57 -4.76 12.84
N LYS A 86 -6.78 -3.80 13.37
CA LYS A 86 -5.31 -3.82 13.37
C LYS A 86 -4.71 -3.98 11.96
N LEU A 87 -5.42 -3.45 10.97
CA LEU A 87 -5.01 -3.42 9.56
C LEU A 87 -3.97 -2.33 9.30
N LEU A 88 -4.00 -1.23 10.08
CA LEU A 88 -3.07 -0.12 9.94
C LEU A 88 -2.21 0.07 11.19
N LYS A 89 -1.02 0.64 10.98
CA LYS A 89 -0.15 1.13 12.03
C LYS A 89 -0.10 2.65 11.96
N LEU A 90 -0.08 3.28 13.13
CA LEU A 90 0.13 4.71 13.28
C LEU A 90 1.49 4.95 13.93
N LYS A 91 2.38 5.67 13.25
CA LYS A 91 3.69 6.06 13.78
C LYS A 91 4.00 7.50 13.41
N ASN A 92 4.31 8.33 14.40
CA ASN A 92 4.67 9.74 14.21
C ASN A 92 3.63 10.58 13.46
N GLY A 93 2.34 10.21 13.52
CA GLY A 93 1.29 10.88 12.75
C GLY A 93 1.10 10.36 11.32
N PHE A 94 1.85 9.34 10.92
CA PHE A 94 1.69 8.68 9.63
C PHE A 94 1.00 7.33 9.81
N ILE A 95 -0.03 7.09 9.01
CA ILE A 95 -0.66 5.78 8.87
C ILE A 95 0.00 5.01 7.73
N TYR A 96 0.14 3.70 7.91
CA TYR A 96 0.68 2.80 6.90
C TYR A 96 0.28 1.35 7.18
N GLN A 97 0.35 0.51 6.15
CA GLN A 97 0.18 -0.93 6.28
C GLN A 97 1.57 -1.59 6.27
N GLU A 98 1.92 -2.27 7.36
CA GLU A 98 3.29 -2.74 7.63
C GLU A 98 3.81 -3.67 6.52
N GLU A 99 3.08 -4.74 6.21
CA GLU A 99 3.53 -5.81 5.30
C GLU A 99 3.75 -5.29 3.86
N MET A 100 2.79 -4.54 3.32
CA MET A 100 2.88 -3.90 2.00
C MET A 100 4.06 -2.94 1.97
N THR A 101 4.20 -2.10 2.99
CA THR A 101 5.28 -1.10 3.04
C THR A 101 6.64 -1.80 3.03
N GLU A 102 6.82 -2.85 3.81
CA GLU A 102 8.04 -3.65 3.83
C GLU A 102 8.35 -4.29 2.46
N GLN A 103 7.34 -4.94 1.86
CA GLN A 103 7.48 -5.61 0.57
C GLN A 103 7.83 -4.62 -0.56
N LEU A 104 7.10 -3.51 -0.65
CA LEU A 104 7.33 -2.51 -1.69
C LEU A 104 8.69 -1.82 -1.52
N ARG A 105 9.09 -1.48 -0.29
CA ARG A 105 10.44 -0.95 -0.03
C ARG A 105 11.52 -1.94 -0.41
N ALA A 106 11.32 -3.24 -0.17
CA ALA A 106 12.28 -4.27 -0.59
C ALA A 106 12.39 -4.35 -2.12
N LEU A 107 11.27 -4.24 -2.84
CA LEU A 107 11.26 -4.17 -4.30
C LEU A 107 11.97 -2.93 -4.83
N ASP A 108 11.75 -1.77 -4.21
CA ASP A 108 12.40 -0.52 -4.59
C ASP A 108 13.91 -0.55 -4.35
N ARG A 109 14.37 -1.17 -3.26
CA ARG A 109 15.80 -1.40 -3.02
C ARG A 109 16.42 -2.24 -4.15
N LYS A 110 15.79 -3.37 -4.49
CA LYS A 110 16.24 -4.24 -5.60
C LYS A 110 16.28 -3.49 -6.93
N ARG A 111 15.25 -2.69 -7.24
CA ARG A 111 15.21 -1.86 -8.45
C ARG A 111 16.36 -0.86 -8.49
N LYS A 112 16.64 -0.16 -7.38
CA LYS A 112 17.77 0.78 -7.28
C LYS A 112 19.12 0.09 -7.46
N GLU A 113 19.30 -1.10 -6.90
CA GLU A 113 20.53 -1.90 -7.08
C GLU A 113 20.75 -2.31 -8.54
N LEU A 114 19.70 -2.80 -9.21
CA LEU A 114 19.74 -3.14 -10.63
C LEU A 114 20.10 -1.94 -11.51
N LEU A 115 19.53 -0.76 -11.22
CA LEU A 115 19.85 0.47 -11.94
C LEU A 115 21.32 0.86 -11.76
N ARG A 116 21.85 0.81 -10.53
CA ARG A 116 23.27 1.09 -10.25
C ARG A 116 24.21 0.11 -10.96
N GLY A 117 23.86 -1.17 -11.00
CA GLY A 117 24.62 -2.19 -11.74
C GLY A 117 24.65 -1.92 -13.24
N ARG A 118 23.52 -1.47 -13.80
CA ARG A 118 23.39 -1.11 -15.22
C ARG A 118 24.26 0.11 -15.58
N THR A 119 24.24 1.17 -14.78
CA THR A 119 25.08 2.37 -15.01
C THR A 119 26.58 2.06 -14.94
N LYS A 120 27.00 1.16 -14.05
CA LYS A 120 28.41 0.73 -13.97
C LYS A 120 28.85 -0.07 -15.20
N SER A 121 27.98 -0.94 -15.73
CA SER A 121 28.28 -1.74 -16.93
C SER A 121 28.37 -0.90 -18.20
N THR A 122 27.60 0.19 -18.32
CA THR A 122 27.66 1.08 -19.49
C THR A 122 28.90 1.97 -19.54
N ASN A 123 29.55 2.21 -18.39
CA ASN A 123 30.77 3.03 -18.31
C ASN A 123 32.08 2.24 -18.50
N LEU A 124 32.00 0.95 -18.85
CA LEU A 124 33.15 0.03 -18.98
C LEU A 124 33.53 -0.31 -20.43
N LEU A 125 32.86 0.26 -21.43
CA LEU A 125 33.25 0.10 -22.83
C LEU A 125 33.87 1.40 -23.35
N PRO A 126 35.21 1.54 -23.35
CA PRO A 126 35.84 2.54 -24.18
C PRO A 126 35.55 2.14 -25.64
N PHE A 127 34.87 3.02 -26.37
CA PHE A 127 34.77 2.89 -27.82
C PHE A 127 36.20 2.99 -28.41
N PRO A 128 36.63 2.03 -29.26
CA PRO A 128 37.89 2.12 -29.99
C PRO A 128 37.86 3.22 -31.06
#